data_AF-A0A7S2JX85-F1
#
_entry.id   AF-A0A7S2JX85-F1
#
_cell.length_a   1.000
_cell.length_b   1.000
_cell.length_c   1.000
_cell.angle_alpha   90.00
_cell.angle_beta   90.00
_cell.angle_gamma   90.00
#
_symmetry.space_group_name_H-M   'P 1'
#
loop_
_entity.id
_entity.type
_entity.pdbx_description
1 polymer ?
#
loop_
_entity_poly.entity_id
_entity_poly.type
_entity_poly.pdbx_seq_one_letter_code
_entity_poly.pdbx_strand_id
1 'polypeptide(L)'
;AAVAAMRSRWCKHCQLFQPLRTKHCHDCEMCVRTHDHHCPWIGTCVGENNRVLFYCFLALQCAELGLFFVEGLQGISILEPSAVLLMGLLLIAMLFIMVCCLWCFHTFLLLANLTTWEHVSWARISYLRHLPQSRGSPFSRSLPSNIAAYFCGPAWCPERFRRCAALRRDDEDGVAWELSE
;
A
#
# COMPACT_ATOMS: atom_id res chain seq x y z
N ALA A 1 -16.77 19.49 20.49
CA ALA A 1 -18.14 19.52 19.93
C ALA A 1 -18.21 19.86 18.43
N ALA A 2 -17.21 19.51 17.62
CA ALA A 2 -17.30 19.57 16.15
C ALA A 2 -16.42 18.53 15.44
N VAL A 3 -16.18 17.37 16.06
CA VAL A 3 -15.81 16.15 15.30
C VAL A 3 -17.12 15.54 14.78
N ALA A 4 -17.90 16.36 14.08
CA ALA A 4 -19.18 15.99 13.52
C ALA A 4 -18.91 14.86 12.52
N ALA A 5 -19.27 13.63 12.92
CA ALA A 5 -19.42 12.43 12.11
C ALA A 5 -19.05 12.67 10.64
N MET A 6 -17.76 12.55 10.30
CA MET A 6 -17.28 12.76 8.94
C MET A 6 -17.91 11.64 8.10
N ARG A 7 -19.04 11.97 7.46
CA ARG A 7 -20.02 11.03 6.92
C ARG A 7 -19.32 10.00 6.04
N SER A 8 -19.54 8.73 6.38
CA SER A 8 -19.36 7.62 5.45
C SER A 8 -19.97 8.02 4.09
N ARG A 9 -19.21 7.84 3.02
CA ARG A 9 -19.68 8.20 1.68
C ARG A 9 -20.57 7.08 1.16
N TRP A 10 -21.75 7.40 0.65
CA TRP A 10 -22.59 6.40 -0.01
C TRP A 10 -21.99 6.01 -1.37
N CYS A 11 -21.71 4.72 -1.57
CA CYS A 11 -21.35 4.17 -2.87
C CYS A 11 -22.61 3.79 -3.64
N LYS A 12 -22.86 4.45 -4.78
CA LYS A 12 -24.01 4.14 -5.64
C LYS A 12 -23.89 2.80 -6.37
N HIS A 13 -22.68 2.29 -6.59
CA HIS A 13 -22.47 1.02 -7.29
C HIS A 13 -22.70 -0.16 -6.34
N CYS A 14 -22.09 -0.13 -5.15
CA CYS A 14 -22.19 -1.21 -4.17
C CYS A 14 -23.37 -1.06 -3.20
N GLN A 15 -24.11 0.06 -3.25
CA GLN A 15 -25.25 0.36 -2.37
C GLN A 15 -24.92 0.22 -0.88
N LEU A 16 -23.77 0.78 -0.47
CA LEU A 16 -23.31 0.75 0.92
C LEU A 16 -22.67 2.08 1.34
N PHE A 17 -22.67 2.32 2.66
CA PHE A 17 -21.91 3.41 3.26
C PHE A 17 -20.44 3.00 3.38
N GLN A 18 -19.56 3.67 2.64
CA GLN A 18 -18.13 3.42 2.65
C GLN A 18 -17.53 3.84 3.99
N PRO A 19 -16.88 2.91 4.73
CA PRO A 19 -16.05 3.25 5.87
C PRO A 19 -14.93 4.22 5.48
N LEU A 20 -14.31 4.88 6.45
CA LEU A 20 -13.14 5.71 6.19
C LEU A 20 -12.05 4.91 5.45
N ARG A 21 -11.33 5.60 4.56
CA ARG A 21 -10.30 5.02 3.67
C ARG A 21 -10.80 3.97 2.67
N THR A 22 -12.12 3.83 2.48
CA THR A 22 -12.70 2.94 1.46
C THR A 22 -13.00 3.69 0.16
N LYS A 23 -12.73 3.06 -0.98
CA LYS A 23 -13.01 3.60 -2.31
C LYS A 23 -13.56 2.52 -3.24
N HIS A 24 -14.53 2.87 -4.08
CA HIS A 24 -14.98 1.99 -5.16
C HIS A 24 -13.94 2.00 -6.28
N CYS A 25 -13.47 0.82 -6.67
CA CYS A 25 -12.65 0.63 -7.86
C CYS A 25 -13.55 0.16 -8.99
N HIS A 26 -13.54 0.88 -10.12
CA HIS A 26 -14.34 0.51 -11.28
C HIS A 26 -13.80 -0.74 -11.98
N ASP A 27 -12.48 -0.94 -11.98
CA ASP A 27 -11.85 -2.11 -12.59
C ASP A 27 -12.14 -3.42 -11.81
N CYS A 28 -12.26 -3.33 -10.48
CA CYS A 28 -12.63 -4.47 -9.62
C CYS A 28 -14.13 -4.54 -9.30
N GLU A 29 -14.92 -3.56 -9.74
CA GLU A 29 -16.36 -3.42 -9.48
C GLU A 29 -16.79 -3.54 -8.00
N MET A 30 -15.89 -3.19 -7.07
CA MET A 30 -16.13 -3.33 -5.64
C MET A 30 -15.54 -2.19 -4.82
N CYS A 31 -16.11 -1.97 -3.63
CA CYS A 31 -15.53 -1.11 -2.61
C CYS A 31 -14.35 -1.82 -1.93
N VAL A 32 -13.18 -1.20 -1.96
CA VAL A 32 -11.95 -1.73 -1.36
C VAL A 32 -11.66 -0.93 -0.09
N ARG A 33 -11.59 -1.61 1.05
CA ARG A 33 -11.22 -1.03 2.34
C ARG A 33 -9.74 -0.65 2.35
N THR A 34 -9.41 0.43 3.05
CA THR A 34 -8.06 1.00 3.09
C THR A 34 -7.42 1.02 1.69
N HIS A 35 -8.18 1.53 0.70
CA HIS A 35 -7.81 1.47 -0.71
C HIS A 35 -6.49 2.19 -0.95
N ASP A 36 -5.55 1.46 -1.55
CA ASP A 36 -4.25 1.98 -1.95
C ASP A 36 -4.25 2.37 -3.43
N HIS A 37 -4.33 1.38 -4.32
CA HIS A 37 -4.45 1.58 -5.77
C HIS A 37 -5.03 0.33 -6.45
N HIS A 38 -5.50 0.48 -7.68
CA HIS A 38 -5.66 -0.67 -8.57
C HIS A 38 -4.32 -0.94 -9.25
N CYS A 39 -3.81 -2.15 -9.17
CA CYS A 39 -2.51 -2.52 -9.70
C CYS A 39 -2.69 -3.42 -10.94
N PRO A 40 -2.42 -2.92 -12.15
CA PRO A 40 -2.53 -3.72 -13.36
C PRO A 40 -1.61 -4.94 -13.37
N TRP A 41 -0.45 -4.85 -12.69
CA TRP A 41 0.56 -5.91 -12.65
C TRP A 41 0.09 -7.18 -11.93
N ILE A 42 -0.80 -7.03 -10.94
CA ILE A 42 -1.38 -8.16 -10.20
C ILE A 42 -2.87 -8.36 -10.53
N GLY A 43 -3.40 -7.59 -11.48
CA GLY A 43 -4.80 -7.68 -11.93
C GLY A 43 -5.85 -7.42 -10.85
N THR A 44 -5.51 -6.72 -9.76
CA THR A 44 -6.42 -6.48 -8.65
C THR A 44 -6.06 -5.23 -7.85
N CYS A 45 -6.95 -4.80 -6.98
CA CYS A 45 -6.69 -3.72 -6.04
C CYS A 45 -5.75 -4.13 -4.92
N VAL A 46 -4.84 -3.21 -4.57
CA VAL A 46 -4.11 -3.23 -3.31
C VAL A 46 -4.92 -2.45 -2.27
N GLY A 47 -5.19 -3.09 -1.13
CA GLY A 47 -6.01 -2.55 -0.04
C GLY A 47 -5.75 -3.26 1.28
N GLU A 48 -6.70 -3.17 2.21
CA GLU A 48 -6.56 -3.63 3.60
C GLU A 48 -6.00 -5.05 3.74
N ASN A 49 -6.53 -6.00 2.98
CA ASN A 49 -6.23 -7.43 3.16
C ASN A 49 -5.04 -7.94 2.33
N ASN A 50 -4.49 -7.16 1.40
CA ASN A 50 -3.36 -7.62 0.58
C ASN A 50 -2.21 -6.61 0.47
N ARG A 51 -2.31 -5.40 1.04
CA ARG A 51 -1.21 -4.43 1.04
C ARG A 51 0.09 -4.95 1.66
N VAL A 52 -0.01 -5.79 2.70
CA VAL A 52 1.16 -6.46 3.30
C VAL A 52 1.79 -7.44 2.32
N LEU A 53 0.97 -8.23 1.62
CA LEU A 53 1.44 -9.16 0.60
C LEU A 53 2.09 -8.42 -0.57
N PHE A 54 1.50 -7.29 -1.00
CA PHE A 54 2.09 -6.44 -2.03
C PHE A 54 3.44 -5.85 -1.60
N TYR A 55 3.56 -5.40 -0.35
CA TYR A 55 4.83 -4.91 0.18
C TYR A 55 5.91 -6.00 0.19
N CYS A 56 5.57 -7.22 0.64
CA CYS A 56 6.47 -8.36 0.61
C CYS A 56 6.81 -8.78 -0.83
N PHE A 57 5.85 -8.73 -1.75
CA PHE A 57 6.07 -8.98 -3.18
C PHE A 57 7.10 -8.02 -3.76
N LEU A 58 7.01 -6.71 -3.49
CA LEU A 58 8.03 -5.75 -3.93
C LEU A 58 9.41 -6.03 -3.34
N ALA A 59 9.49 -6.38 -2.05
CA ALA A 59 10.75 -6.72 -1.41
C ALA A 59 11.40 -7.98 -2.02
N LEU A 60 10.61 -9.01 -2.28
CA LEU A 60 11.06 -10.25 -2.92
C LEU A 60 11.48 -9.99 -4.37
N GLN A 61 10.74 -9.16 -5.11
CA GLN A 61 11.08 -8.79 -6.48
C GLN A 61 12.38 -7.99 -6.55
N CYS A 62 12.65 -7.11 -5.59
CA CYS A 62 13.96 -6.45 -5.45
C CYS A 62 15.07 -7.48 -5.25
N ALA A 63 14.88 -8.45 -4.35
CA ALA A 63 15.88 -9.47 -4.07
C ALA A 63 16.14 -10.36 -5.30
N GLU A 64 15.09 -10.85 -5.97
CA GLU A 64 15.19 -11.66 -7.18
C GLU A 64 15.95 -10.93 -8.30
N LEU A 65 15.54 -9.70 -8.62
CA LEU A 65 16.21 -8.91 -9.68
C LEU A 65 17.67 -8.61 -9.32
N GLY A 66 17.96 -8.36 -8.05
CA GLY A 66 19.33 -8.16 -7.58
C GLY A 66 20.19 -9.42 -7.74
N LEU A 67 19.65 -10.60 -7.42
CA LEU A 67 20.33 -11.88 -7.60
C LEU A 67 20.59 -12.15 -9.09
N PHE A 68 19.58 -12.01 -9.95
CA PHE A 68 19.76 -12.21 -11.40
C PHE A 68 20.73 -11.21 -12.02
N PHE A 69 20.80 -9.98 -11.50
CA PHE A 69 21.80 -9.02 -11.94
C PHE A 69 23.23 -9.48 -11.59
N VAL A 70 23.45 -9.95 -10.36
CA VAL A 70 24.75 -10.50 -9.93
C VAL A 70 25.14 -11.73 -10.75
N GLU A 71 24.22 -12.66 -10.96
CA GLU A 71 24.45 -13.85 -11.80
C GLU A 71 24.80 -13.45 -13.24
N GLY A 72 24.10 -12.46 -13.82
CA GLY A 72 24.41 -11.98 -15.16
C GLY A 72 25.79 -11.31 -15.25
N LEU A 73 26.24 -10.59 -14.21
CA LEU A 73 27.60 -10.06 -14.14
C LEU A 73 28.66 -11.17 -14.07
N GLN A 74 28.38 -12.26 -13.36
CA GLN A 74 29.25 -13.45 -13.36
C GLN A 74 29.25 -14.13 -14.74
N GLY A 75 28.13 -14.11 -15.45
CA GLY A 75 28.06 -14.61 -16.83
C GLY A 75 29.03 -13.88 -17.77
N ILE A 76 29.21 -12.57 -17.62
CA ILE A 76 30.16 -11.76 -18.42
C ILE A 76 31.61 -12.22 -18.22
N SER A 77 31.99 -12.69 -17.02
CA SER A 77 33.37 -13.11 -16.77
C SER A 77 33.69 -14.52 -17.30
N ILE A 78 32.66 -15.31 -17.62
CA ILE A 78 32.79 -16.71 -18.06
C ILE A 78 32.52 -16.84 -19.57
N LEU A 79 31.62 -16.01 -20.10
CA LEU A 79 31.15 -16.05 -21.49
C LEU A 79 31.57 -14.79 -22.22
N GLU A 80 31.87 -14.91 -23.52
CA GLU A 80 32.01 -13.75 -24.40
C GLU A 80 30.70 -12.94 -24.40
N PRO A 81 30.70 -11.66 -23.98
CA PRO A 81 29.48 -10.89 -23.81
C PRO A 81 28.76 -10.67 -25.14
N SER A 82 27.65 -11.38 -25.33
CA SER A 82 26.75 -11.17 -26.47
C SER A 82 25.90 -9.92 -26.25
N ALA A 83 25.44 -9.30 -27.36
CA ALA A 83 24.48 -8.19 -27.29
C ALA A 83 23.20 -8.56 -26.51
N VAL A 84 22.75 -9.81 -26.60
CA VAL A 84 21.58 -10.32 -25.88
C VAL A 84 21.80 -10.30 -24.37
N LEU A 85 22.97 -10.75 -23.90
CA LEU A 85 23.32 -10.72 -22.47
C LEU A 85 23.35 -9.28 -21.95
N LEU A 86 23.98 -8.36 -22.70
CA LEU A 86 24.05 -6.94 -22.32
C LEU A 86 22.66 -6.29 -22.28
N MET A 87 21.80 -6.55 -23.27
CA MET A 87 20.41 -6.06 -23.28
C MET A 87 19.60 -6.62 -22.10
N GLY A 88 19.76 -7.91 -21.78
CA GLY A 88 19.11 -8.54 -20.63
C GLY A 88 19.52 -7.90 -19.30
N LEU A 89 20.82 -7.66 -19.11
CA LEU A 89 21.35 -6.99 -17.92
C LEU A 89 20.85 -5.56 -17.77
N LEU A 90 20.77 -4.80 -18.87
CA LEU A 90 20.21 -3.44 -18.85
C LEU A 90 18.73 -3.44 -18.48
N LEU A 91 17.95 -4.39 -19.02
CA LEU A 91 16.54 -4.55 -18.68
C LEU A 91 16.36 -4.90 -17.19
N ILE A 92 17.12 -5.86 -16.68
CA ILE A 92 17.09 -6.26 -15.26
C ILE A 92 17.46 -5.07 -14.36
N ALA A 93 18.51 -4.31 -14.70
CA ALA A 93 18.93 -3.15 -13.93
C ALA A 93 17.82 -2.06 -13.89
N MET A 94 17.19 -1.76 -15.03
CA MET A 94 16.08 -0.81 -15.09
C MET A 94 14.89 -1.26 -14.23
N LEU A 95 14.49 -2.53 -14.33
CA LEU A 95 13.41 -3.09 -13.53
C LEU A 95 13.76 -3.08 -12.04
N PHE A 96 15.00 -3.42 -11.67
CA PHE A 96 15.47 -3.38 -10.28
C PHE A 96 15.33 -1.97 -9.70
N ILE A 97 15.82 -0.95 -10.40
CA ILE A 97 15.73 0.45 -9.96
C ILE A 97 14.25 0.85 -9.78
N MET A 98 13.40 0.54 -10.75
CA MET A 98 11.97 0.86 -10.69
C MET A 98 11.30 0.21 -9.45
N VAL A 99 11.52 -1.08 -9.24
CA VAL A 99 10.92 -1.82 -8.11
C VAL A 99 11.49 -1.36 -6.78
N CYS A 100 12.79 -1.06 -6.69
CA CYS A 100 13.39 -0.47 -5.50
C CYS A 100 12.79 0.90 -5.15
N CYS A 101 12.63 1.79 -6.13
CA CYS A 101 11.96 3.08 -5.91
C CYS A 101 10.53 2.91 -5.41
N LEU A 102 9.78 1.96 -6.00
CA LEU A 102 8.42 1.66 -5.57
C LEU A 102 8.39 1.09 -4.14
N TRP A 103 9.30 0.18 -3.79
CA TRP A 103 9.40 -0.38 -2.45
C TRP A 103 9.78 0.68 -1.40
N CYS A 104 10.71 1.58 -1.72
CA CYS A 104 11.05 2.74 -0.87
C CYS A 104 9.84 3.67 -0.67
N PHE A 105 9.09 3.96 -1.74
CA PHE A 105 7.88 4.77 -1.66
C PHE A 105 6.81 4.13 -0.78
N HIS A 106 6.52 2.82 -0.94
CA HIS A 106 5.58 2.12 -0.08
C HIS A 106 6.08 1.98 1.37
N THR A 107 7.40 1.95 1.59
CA THR A 107 7.98 2.03 2.93
C THR A 107 7.68 3.40 3.56
N PHE A 108 7.85 4.51 2.83
CA PHE A 108 7.45 5.84 3.30
C PHE A 108 5.96 5.89 3.65
N LEU A 109 5.08 5.40 2.77
CA LEU A 109 3.63 5.39 3.00
C LEU A 109 3.25 4.57 4.24
N LEU A 110 3.86 3.39 4.41
CA LEU A 110 3.71 2.54 5.60
C LEU A 110 4.10 3.29 6.87
N LEU A 111 5.28 3.91 6.89
CA LEU A 111 5.79 4.66 8.04
C LEU A 111 4.94 5.90 8.36
N ALA A 112 4.35 6.53 7.33
CA ALA A 112 3.45 7.67 7.48
C ALA A 112 1.99 7.29 7.73
N ASN A 113 1.63 5.99 7.72
CA ASN A 113 0.24 5.50 7.72
C ASN A 113 -0.64 6.21 6.68
N LEU A 114 -0.15 6.27 5.44
CA LEU A 114 -0.88 6.77 4.27
C LEU A 114 -1.11 5.62 3.28
N THR A 115 -2.13 5.76 2.45
CA THR A 115 -2.22 5.01 1.20
C THR A 115 -1.73 5.87 0.02
N THR A 116 -1.37 5.25 -1.10
CA THR A 116 -1.01 5.97 -2.33
C THR A 116 -2.15 6.89 -2.77
N TRP A 117 -3.40 6.40 -2.70
CA TRP A 117 -4.58 7.22 -2.99
C TRP A 117 -4.68 8.47 -2.12
N GLU A 118 -4.43 8.33 -0.81
CA GLU A 118 -4.45 9.47 0.12
C GLU A 118 -3.35 10.47 -0.18
N HIS A 119 -2.13 9.98 -0.47
CA HIS A 119 -0.98 10.82 -0.80
C HIS A 119 -1.21 11.63 -2.08
N VAL A 120 -1.76 11.01 -3.13
CA VAL A 120 -1.90 11.62 -4.46
C VAL A 120 -3.22 12.38 -4.63
N SER A 121 -4.29 11.95 -3.96
CA SER A 121 -5.66 12.48 -4.17
C SER A 121 -6.18 13.28 -2.99
N TRP A 122 -5.32 13.78 -2.11
CA TRP A 122 -5.67 14.48 -0.86
C TRP A 122 -6.87 15.43 -0.97
N ALA A 123 -6.81 16.39 -1.90
CA ALA A 123 -7.85 17.41 -2.10
C ALA A 123 -9.21 16.85 -2.58
N ARG A 124 -9.25 15.62 -3.12
CA ARG A 124 -10.48 14.96 -3.62
C ARG A 124 -11.18 14.11 -2.55
N ILE A 125 -10.50 13.84 -1.44
CA ILE A 125 -10.95 12.94 -0.38
C ILE A 125 -11.69 13.73 0.70
N SER A 126 -12.89 13.30 1.11
CA SER A 126 -13.81 14.16 1.90
C SER A 126 -13.27 14.44 3.26
N TYR A 127 -12.66 13.42 3.86
CA TYR A 127 -12.11 13.48 5.19
C TYR A 127 -10.71 14.12 5.22
N LEU A 128 -10.06 14.36 4.06
CA LEU A 128 -8.74 14.98 3.96
C LEU A 128 -8.75 16.38 3.35
N ARG A 129 -9.69 16.72 2.46
CA ARG A 129 -9.67 17.97 1.68
C ARG A 129 -9.66 19.25 2.52
N HIS A 130 -10.10 19.16 3.78
CA HIS A 130 -10.14 20.27 4.73
C HIS A 130 -8.94 20.29 5.69
N LEU A 131 -8.10 19.25 5.67
CA LEU A 131 -6.93 19.13 6.50
C LEU A 131 -5.69 19.62 5.73
N PRO A 132 -4.80 20.42 6.35
CA PRO A 132 -3.56 20.83 5.72
C PRO A 132 -2.63 19.64 5.55
N GLN A 133 -2.19 19.36 4.32
CA GLN A 133 -1.31 18.22 4.00
C GLN A 133 0.05 18.30 4.74
N SER A 134 0.48 19.51 5.12
CA SER A 134 1.70 19.74 5.93
C SER A 134 1.65 19.11 7.32
N ARG A 135 0.46 18.79 7.86
CA ARG A 135 0.33 18.06 9.13
C ARG A 135 0.55 16.54 8.99
N GLY A 136 0.73 16.03 7.78
CA GLY A 136 0.88 14.60 7.54
C GLY A 136 -0.43 13.83 7.71
N SER A 137 -0.33 12.50 7.79
CA SER A 137 -1.51 11.62 7.90
C SER A 137 -2.27 11.82 9.20
N PRO A 138 -3.60 12.03 9.18
CA PRO A 138 -4.43 12.05 10.38
C PRO A 138 -4.61 10.66 11.01
N PHE A 139 -4.02 9.62 10.42
CA PHE A 139 -4.00 8.26 10.95
C PHE A 139 -2.65 7.88 11.55
N SER A 140 -1.63 8.74 11.41
CA SER A 140 -0.31 8.50 11.97
C SER A 140 -0.34 8.71 13.49
N ARG A 141 0.29 7.79 14.24
CA ARG A 141 0.45 7.92 15.70
C ARG A 141 1.93 7.95 16.10
N SER A 142 2.63 6.85 15.86
CA SER A 142 4.06 6.70 16.08
C SER A 142 4.59 5.65 15.10
N LEU A 143 5.91 5.63 14.83
CA LEU A 143 6.47 4.67 13.88
C LEU A 143 6.11 3.20 14.22
N PRO A 144 6.25 2.72 15.48
CA PRO A 144 5.85 1.36 15.83
C PRO A 144 4.35 1.12 15.65
N SER A 145 3.51 2.11 15.99
CA SER A 145 2.05 1.99 15.82
C SER A 145 1.66 1.93 14.34
N ASN A 146 2.33 2.70 13.49
CA ASN A 146 2.08 2.72 12.05
C ASN A 146 2.50 1.39 11.40
N ILE A 147 3.66 0.86 11.78
CA ILE A 147 4.13 -0.48 11.37
C ILE A 147 3.14 -1.54 11.83
N ALA A 148 2.75 -1.55 13.12
CA ALA A 148 1.80 -2.50 13.66
C ALA A 148 0.43 -2.39 12.96
N ALA A 149 -0.05 -1.18 12.68
CA ALA A 149 -1.30 -0.97 11.95
C ALA A 149 -1.23 -1.47 10.51
N TYR A 150 -0.07 -1.36 9.86
CA TYR A 150 0.13 -1.87 8.51
C TYR A 150 0.12 -3.40 8.47
N PHE A 151 0.96 -4.06 9.29
CA PHE A 151 1.15 -5.51 9.28
C PHE A 151 0.06 -6.30 10.02
N CYS A 152 -0.60 -5.70 11.02
CA CYS A 152 -1.65 -6.35 11.81
C CYS A 152 -3.07 -5.82 11.51
N GLY A 153 -3.19 -4.91 10.54
CA GLY A 153 -4.46 -4.44 10.01
C GLY A 153 -5.27 -5.49 9.23
N PRO A 154 -4.67 -6.33 8.36
CA PRO A 154 -5.41 -7.32 7.60
C PRO A 154 -6.28 -8.25 8.47
N ALA A 155 -7.43 -8.67 7.94
CA ALA A 155 -8.38 -9.55 8.67
C ALA A 155 -7.81 -10.93 8.97
N TRP A 156 -6.94 -11.46 8.08
CA TRP A 156 -6.25 -12.73 8.28
C TRP A 156 -5.15 -12.69 9.36
N CYS A 157 -4.81 -11.51 9.90
CA CYS A 157 -3.80 -11.41 10.96
C CYS A 157 -4.30 -12.10 12.24
N PRO A 158 -3.51 -13.00 12.86
CA PRO A 158 -3.92 -13.68 14.10
C PRO A 158 -4.28 -12.69 15.20
N GLU A 159 -5.36 -12.96 15.94
CA GLU A 159 -5.94 -12.04 16.93
C GLU A 159 -4.91 -11.52 17.95
N ARG A 160 -3.99 -12.39 18.40
CA ARG A 160 -2.90 -12.01 19.32
C ARG A 160 -2.06 -10.84 18.82
N PHE A 161 -1.81 -10.76 17.51
CA PHE A 161 -1.03 -9.68 16.89
C PHE A 161 -1.90 -8.48 16.57
N ARG A 162 -3.18 -8.68 16.23
CA ARG A 162 -4.15 -7.58 16.07
C ARG A 162 -4.23 -6.71 17.32
N ARG A 163 -4.18 -7.32 18.52
CA ARG A 163 -4.15 -6.60 19.81
C ARG A 163 -2.92 -5.70 19.95
N CYS A 164 -1.76 -6.10 19.41
CA CYS A 164 -0.53 -5.28 19.45
C CYS A 164 -0.65 -3.97 18.66
N ALA A 165 -1.48 -3.92 17.62
CA ALA A 165 -1.70 -2.70 16.84
C ALA A 165 -2.73 -1.75 17.45
N ALA A 166 -3.44 -2.17 18.52
CA ALA A 166 -4.50 -1.40 19.17
C ALA A 166 -5.51 -0.79 18.17
N LEU A 167 -5.83 -1.55 17.10
CA LEU A 167 -6.80 -1.17 16.07
C LEU A 167 -8.21 -1.60 16.50
N ARG A 168 -9.17 -0.67 16.42
CA ARG A 168 -10.59 -1.02 16.50
C ARG A 168 -11.02 -1.74 15.23
N ARG A 169 -11.99 -2.65 15.37
CA ARG A 169 -12.63 -3.34 14.24
C ARG A 169 -14.12 -3.10 14.23
N ASP A 170 -14.71 -3.14 13.04
CA ASP A 170 -16.16 -3.11 12.86
C ASP A 170 -16.76 -4.52 12.81
N ASP A 171 -18.08 -4.59 12.63
CA ASP A 171 -18.85 -5.85 12.63
C ASP A 171 -18.49 -6.78 11.46
N GLU A 172 -17.78 -6.28 10.44
CA GLU A 172 -17.27 -7.05 9.30
C GLU A 172 -15.79 -7.42 9.46
N ASP A 173 -15.25 -7.33 10.70
CA ASP A 173 -13.86 -7.63 11.02
C ASP A 173 -12.84 -6.73 10.29
N GLY A 174 -13.28 -5.61 9.70
CA GLY A 174 -12.42 -4.64 9.03
C GLY A 174 -11.85 -3.59 9.99
N VAL A 175 -10.77 -2.91 9.61
CA VAL A 175 -10.20 -1.85 10.48
C VAL A 175 -11.14 -0.64 10.53
N ALA A 176 -11.55 -0.26 11.73
CA ALA A 176 -12.36 0.93 11.98
C ALA A 176 -11.45 2.15 12.16
N TRP A 177 -11.21 2.87 11.07
CA TRP A 177 -10.38 4.09 11.08
C TRP A 177 -11.11 5.28 11.68
N GLU A 178 -10.37 6.09 12.43
CA GLU A 178 -10.83 7.36 12.99
C GLU A 178 -9.74 8.42 12.77
N LEU A 179 -10.16 9.67 12.63
CA LEU A 179 -9.24 10.79 12.51
C LEU A 179 -8.68 11.12 13.91
N SER A 180 -7.37 11.31 14.02
CA SER A 180 -6.79 11.91 15.23
C SER A 180 -7.31 13.35 15.40
N GLU A 181 -7.65 13.72 16.63
CA GLU A 181 -7.96 15.12 16.99
C GLU A 181 -6.77 16.05 16.76
#